data_AF-A0AAD1CEU4-F1
#
_entry.id   AF-A0AAD1CEU4-F1
#
_cell.length_a   1.000
_cell.length_b   1.000
_cell.length_c   1.000
_cell.angle_alpha   90.00
_cell.angle_beta   90.00
_cell.angle_gamma   90.00
#
_symmetry.space_group_name_H-M   'P 1'
#
loop_
_entity.id
_entity.type
_entity.pdbx_description
1 polymer ?
#
loop_
_entity_poly.entity_id
_entity_poly.type
_entity_poly.pdbx_seq_one_letter_code
_entity_poly.pdbx_strand_id
1 'polypeptide(L)'
;MLALLSPDFLENTPVDHIDNKPVTDSQLRGYFELQDSRPLTTSEFCYERGAVQAEAFHQGGLASCRLMDGLQPIALTFPPQDTKGMPEELYHNLSGHERRKLPPTEIIIPESSPQQLYGALVQAKRFAEMQTQAPQVYATA
;
A
#
# COMPACT_ATOMS: atom_id res chain seq x y z
N MET A 1 43.45 -39.54 25.69
CA MET A 1 42.94 -40.04 24.38
C MET A 1 41.48 -39.62 24.27
N LEU A 2 41.05 -39.12 23.10
CA LEU A 2 39.67 -38.71 22.69
C LEU A 2 39.22 -37.22 22.78
N ALA A 3 40.11 -36.23 22.94
CA ALA A 3 39.71 -34.80 22.80
C ALA A 3 40.35 -34.06 21.60
N LEU A 4 41.18 -34.74 20.80
CA LEU A 4 41.91 -34.18 19.65
C LEU A 4 41.36 -34.67 18.29
N LEU A 5 40.20 -35.33 18.29
CA LEU A 5 39.57 -35.95 17.10
C LEU A 5 38.19 -35.35 16.79
N SER A 6 37.97 -34.07 17.12
CA SER A 6 36.81 -33.33 16.58
C SER A 6 37.26 -32.70 15.26
N PRO A 7 36.77 -33.15 14.09
CA PRO A 7 37.12 -32.55 12.81
C PRO A 7 36.41 -31.21 12.54
N ASP A 8 35.60 -30.70 13.47
CA ASP A 8 34.63 -29.66 13.14
C ASP A 8 35.15 -28.20 13.22
N PHE A 9 36.44 -27.97 13.46
CA PHE A 9 36.96 -26.60 13.68
C PHE A 9 38.08 -26.15 12.72
N LEU A 10 38.41 -26.93 11.68
CA LEU A 10 39.47 -26.54 10.73
C LEU A 10 38.97 -26.12 9.34
N GLU A 11 37.68 -26.23 9.05
CA GLU A 11 37.11 -25.72 7.81
C GLU A 11 36.49 -24.34 8.01
N ASN A 12 37.33 -23.32 8.20
CA ASN A 12 36.94 -21.96 7.87
C ASN A 12 37.05 -21.80 6.36
N THR A 13 36.04 -22.25 5.62
CA THR A 13 35.87 -21.83 4.23
C THR A 13 35.79 -20.29 4.24
N PRO A 14 36.67 -19.57 3.54
CA PRO A 14 36.54 -18.13 3.43
C PRO A 14 35.19 -17.82 2.81
N VAL A 15 34.28 -17.26 3.61
CA VAL A 15 33.02 -16.75 3.10
C VAL A 15 33.37 -15.40 2.50
N ASP A 16 33.47 -15.34 1.17
CA ASP A 16 33.55 -14.07 0.47
C ASP A 16 32.34 -13.23 0.88
N HIS A 17 32.59 -12.12 1.56
CA HIS A 17 31.55 -11.12 1.80
C HIS A 17 31.22 -10.48 0.45
N ILE A 18 30.22 -11.04 -0.21
CA ILE A 18 29.61 -10.41 -1.38
C ILE A 18 28.86 -9.19 -0.86
N ASP A 19 29.39 -8.00 -1.17
CA ASP A 19 28.67 -6.74 -1.02
C ASP A 19 27.46 -6.75 -1.95
N ASN A 20 26.37 -7.38 -1.49
CA ASN A 20 25.08 -7.36 -2.15
C ASN A 20 24.49 -5.96 -1.98
N LYS A 21 25.00 -5.00 -2.76
CA LYS A 21 24.30 -3.72 -2.94
C LYS A 21 22.90 -4.06 -3.47
N PRO A 22 21.83 -3.63 -2.80
CA PRO A 22 20.48 -3.92 -3.27
C PRO A 22 20.28 -3.18 -4.60
N VAL A 23 20.40 -3.92 -5.70
CA VAL A 23 20.07 -3.40 -7.03
C VAL A 23 18.55 -3.40 -7.14
N THR A 24 17.96 -2.24 -7.33
CA THR A 24 16.52 -2.12 -7.54
C THR A 24 16.16 -2.40 -8.99
N ASP A 25 14.95 -2.90 -9.24
CA ASP A 25 14.46 -3.18 -10.62
C ASP A 25 14.56 -1.93 -11.52
N SER A 26 14.30 -0.75 -10.96
CA SER A 26 14.44 0.53 -11.66
C SER A 26 15.87 0.78 -12.15
N GLN A 27 16.90 0.43 -11.36
CA GLN A 27 18.30 0.58 -11.76
C GLN A 27 18.68 -0.37 -12.89
N LEU A 28 18.21 -1.62 -12.84
CA LEU A 28 18.45 -2.59 -13.91
C LEU A 28 17.75 -2.17 -15.20
N ARG A 29 16.50 -1.72 -15.13
CA ARG A 29 15.76 -1.22 -16.30
C ARG A 29 16.45 -0.03 -16.95
N GLY A 30 16.95 0.91 -16.14
CA GLY A 30 17.73 2.05 -16.64
C GLY A 30 19.02 1.60 -17.34
N TYR A 31 19.72 0.60 -16.79
CA TYR A 31 20.93 0.04 -17.38
C TYR A 31 20.67 -0.66 -18.72
N PHE A 32 19.55 -1.38 -18.83
CA PHE A 32 19.16 -2.13 -20.03
C PHE A 32 18.26 -1.34 -21.00
N GLU A 33 18.00 -0.05 -20.73
CA GLU A 33 17.09 0.79 -21.51
C GLU A 33 15.69 0.15 -21.69
N LEU A 34 15.23 -0.58 -20.67
CA LEU A 34 13.93 -1.21 -20.67
C LEU A 34 12.83 -0.19 -20.37
N GLN A 35 11.66 -0.41 -20.95
CA GLN A 35 10.47 0.40 -20.67
C GLN A 35 10.06 0.31 -19.20
N ASP A 36 9.28 1.29 -18.76
CA ASP A 36 8.71 1.29 -17.41
C ASP A 36 7.86 0.04 -17.15
N SER A 37 7.85 -0.41 -15.89
CA SER A 37 7.00 -1.52 -15.49
C SER A 37 5.53 -1.14 -15.65
N ARG A 38 4.72 -2.04 -16.24
CA ARG A 38 3.27 -1.87 -16.27
C ARG A 38 2.72 -1.70 -14.84
N PRO A 39 1.96 -0.64 -14.55
CA PRO A 39 1.40 -0.44 -13.22
C PRO A 39 0.35 -1.52 -12.90
N LEU A 40 0.34 -1.99 -11.65
CA LEU A 40 -0.60 -3.01 -11.20
C LEU A 40 -2.02 -2.46 -11.04
N THR A 41 -2.13 -1.26 -10.46
CA THR A 41 -3.38 -0.55 -10.17
C THR A 41 -3.43 0.76 -10.93
N THR A 42 -4.65 1.28 -11.16
CA THR A 42 -4.84 2.55 -11.84
C THR A 42 -4.22 3.72 -11.09
N SER A 43 -3.64 4.62 -11.87
CA SER A 43 -3.43 6.02 -11.52
C SER A 43 -4.37 6.91 -12.37
N GLU A 44 -4.46 8.20 -12.04
CA GLU A 44 -5.27 9.17 -12.79
C GLU A 44 -4.94 9.16 -14.29
N PHE A 45 -3.65 9.08 -14.64
CA PHE A 45 -3.16 9.04 -16.03
C PHE A 45 -3.58 7.79 -16.81
N CYS A 46 -3.96 6.70 -16.12
CA CYS A 46 -4.32 5.45 -16.79
C CYS A 46 -5.64 5.57 -17.57
N TYR A 47 -6.58 6.39 -17.10
CA TYR A 47 -7.87 6.61 -17.76
C TYR A 47 -7.71 7.38 -19.07
N GLU A 48 -6.93 8.47 -19.05
CA GLU A 48 -6.61 9.25 -20.24
C GLU A 48 -5.90 8.41 -21.30
N ARG A 49 -4.88 7.63 -20.88
CA ARG A 49 -4.17 6.71 -21.78
C ARG A 49 -5.09 5.65 -22.38
N GLY A 50 -6.03 5.12 -21.60
CA GLY A 50 -7.03 4.19 -22.09
C GLY A 50 -7.91 4.80 -23.19
N ALA A 51 -8.31 6.07 -23.04
CA ALA A 51 -9.06 6.78 -24.07
C ALA A 51 -8.25 6.94 -25.37
N VAL A 52 -6.97 7.32 -25.26
CA VAL A 52 -6.08 7.43 -26.44
C VAL A 52 -5.88 6.07 -27.12
N GLN A 53 -5.74 4.98 -26.35
CA GLN A 53 -5.63 3.63 -26.92
C GLN A 53 -6.92 3.20 -27.65
N ALA A 54 -8.09 3.52 -27.10
CA ALA A 54 -9.37 3.27 -27.75
C ALA A 54 -9.53 4.11 -29.03
N GLU A 55 -9.10 5.37 -29.01
CA GLU A 55 -9.05 6.22 -30.20
C GLU A 55 -8.11 5.64 -31.27
N ALA A 56 -6.91 5.23 -30.88
CA ALA A 56 -5.95 4.57 -31.77
C ALA A 56 -6.52 3.28 -32.37
N PHE A 57 -7.32 2.52 -31.59
CA PHE A 57 -8.05 1.36 -32.10
C PHE A 57 -9.09 1.75 -33.15
N HIS A 58 -9.87 2.81 -32.93
CA HIS A 58 -10.85 3.27 -33.91
C HIS A 58 -10.20 3.78 -35.21
N GLN A 59 -9.03 4.42 -35.12
CA GLN A 59 -8.35 4.99 -36.29
C GLN A 59 -7.49 3.98 -37.05
N GLY A 60 -6.77 3.10 -36.34
CA GLY A 60 -5.75 2.20 -36.92
C GLY A 60 -5.96 0.72 -36.62
N GLY A 61 -7.07 0.36 -35.98
CA GLY A 61 -7.41 -1.01 -35.63
C GLY A 61 -6.54 -1.59 -34.51
N LEU A 62 -6.40 -2.91 -34.52
CA LEU A 62 -5.78 -3.63 -33.41
C LEU A 62 -4.25 -3.48 -33.36
N ALA A 63 -3.60 -3.22 -34.50
CA ALA A 63 -2.15 -3.06 -34.57
C ALA A 63 -1.67 -1.76 -33.89
N SER A 64 -2.36 -0.65 -34.14
CA SER A 64 -2.08 0.64 -33.49
C SER A 64 -2.30 0.56 -31.98
N CYS A 65 -3.39 -0.08 -31.54
CA CYS A 65 -3.65 -0.28 -30.11
C CYS A 65 -2.54 -1.09 -29.42
N ARG A 66 -2.06 -2.18 -30.03
CA ARG A 66 -0.97 -3.00 -29.48
C ARG A 66 0.36 -2.24 -29.42
N LEU A 67 0.64 -1.43 -30.44
CA LEU A 67 1.82 -0.59 -30.45
C LEU A 67 1.77 0.43 -29.30
N MET A 68 0.61 1.08 -29.10
CA MET A 68 0.42 2.01 -28.00
C MET A 68 0.51 1.34 -26.63
N ASP A 69 -0.01 0.12 -26.49
CA ASP A 69 0.11 -0.66 -25.24
C ASP A 69 1.56 -1.08 -24.94
N GLY A 70 2.35 -1.34 -25.98
CA GLY A 70 3.78 -1.64 -25.83
C GLY A 70 4.64 -0.43 -25.47
N LEU A 71 4.26 0.76 -25.94
CA LEU A 71 4.95 2.02 -25.64
C LEU A 71 4.54 2.61 -24.28
N GLN A 72 3.24 2.58 -23.99
CA GLN A 72 2.65 3.18 -22.79
C GLN A 72 1.62 2.22 -22.20
N PRO A 73 2.08 1.23 -21.43
CA PRO A 73 1.18 0.25 -20.83
C PRO A 73 0.21 0.94 -19.86
N ILE A 74 -1.05 0.56 -19.95
CA ILE A 74 -2.09 0.94 -18.98
C ILE A 74 -2.10 -0.03 -17.79
N ALA A 75 -2.77 0.36 -16.71
CA ALA A 75 -2.90 -0.47 -15.52
C ALA A 75 -3.60 -1.81 -15.81
N LEU A 76 -3.20 -2.85 -15.08
CA LEU A 76 -3.83 -4.18 -15.18
C LEU A 76 -5.23 -4.22 -14.55
N THR A 77 -5.45 -3.41 -13.52
CA THR A 77 -6.70 -3.40 -12.76
C THR A 77 -7.23 -1.99 -12.62
N PHE A 78 -8.53 -1.82 -12.88
CA PHE A 78 -9.27 -0.57 -12.73
C PHE A 78 -10.25 -0.69 -11.56
N PRO A 79 -9.79 -0.55 -10.31
CA PRO A 79 -10.67 -0.56 -9.16
C PRO A 79 -11.63 0.64 -9.19
N PRO A 80 -12.84 0.49 -8.61
CA PRO A 80 -13.80 1.58 -8.53
C PRO A 80 -13.26 2.71 -7.65
N GLN A 81 -13.40 3.96 -8.11
CA GLN A 81 -12.98 5.14 -7.36
C GLN A 81 -13.91 5.41 -6.17
N ASP A 82 -13.42 6.13 -5.17
CA ASP A 82 -14.17 6.55 -3.97
C ASP A 82 -14.79 5.42 -3.11
N THR A 83 -14.31 4.19 -3.28
CA THR A 83 -14.76 3.01 -2.54
C THR A 83 -13.86 2.62 -1.36
N LYS A 84 -12.84 3.44 -1.04
CA LYS A 84 -11.82 3.14 -0.01
C LYS A 84 -11.15 1.77 -0.22
N GLY A 85 -11.00 1.34 -1.48
CA GLY A 85 -10.40 0.05 -1.84
C GLY A 85 -11.33 -1.15 -1.72
N MET A 86 -12.62 -0.94 -1.45
CA MET A 86 -13.62 -2.02 -1.45
C MET A 86 -14.23 -2.22 -2.84
N PRO A 87 -14.71 -3.43 -3.15
CA PRO A 87 -15.59 -3.65 -4.29
C PRO A 87 -16.82 -2.73 -4.23
N GLU A 88 -17.25 -2.21 -5.37
CA GLU A 88 -18.36 -1.27 -5.49
C GLU A 88 -19.65 -1.80 -4.86
N GLU A 89 -19.96 -3.07 -5.14
CA GLU A 89 -21.14 -3.77 -4.60
C GLU A 89 -21.17 -3.75 -3.06
N LEU A 90 -20.01 -3.98 -2.42
CA LEU A 90 -19.90 -3.99 -0.96
C LEU A 90 -19.96 -2.57 -0.38
N TYR A 91 -19.25 -1.63 -1.00
CA TYR A 91 -19.22 -0.25 -0.53
C TYR A 91 -20.60 0.41 -0.58
N HIS A 92 -21.37 0.12 -1.65
CA HIS A 92 -22.70 0.68 -1.80
C HIS A 92 -23.75 0.05 -0.88
N ASN A 93 -23.53 -1.17 -0.41
CA ASN A 93 -24.37 -1.80 0.61
C ASN A 93 -24.20 -1.18 2.01
N LEU A 94 -23.09 -0.48 2.27
CA LEU A 94 -22.90 0.20 3.55
C LEU A 94 -23.79 1.44 3.64
N SER A 95 -24.40 1.63 4.81
CA SER A 95 -25.11 2.86 5.14
C SER A 95 -24.13 4.04 5.22
N GLY A 96 -24.63 5.27 5.04
CA GLY A 96 -23.79 6.47 5.11
C GLY A 96 -23.04 6.64 6.45
N HIS A 97 -23.60 6.15 7.56
CA HIS A 97 -22.93 6.14 8.86
C HIS A 97 -21.77 5.15 8.91
N GLU A 98 -21.91 3.98 8.29
CA GLU A 98 -20.85 2.96 8.21
C GLU A 98 -19.72 3.41 7.29
N ARG A 99 -20.03 4.02 6.14
CA ARG A 99 -19.02 4.58 5.23
C ARG A 99 -18.12 5.62 5.89
N ARG A 100 -18.69 6.44 6.80
CA ARG A 100 -17.94 7.43 7.60
C ARG A 100 -17.04 6.81 8.66
N LYS A 101 -17.36 5.61 9.15
CA LYS A 101 -16.52 4.87 10.11
C LYS A 101 -15.35 4.14 9.45
N LEU A 102 -15.41 3.91 8.14
CA LEU A 102 -14.30 3.28 7.42
C LEU A 102 -13.03 4.14 7.52
N PRO A 103 -11.87 3.52 7.78
CA PRO A 103 -10.61 4.26 7.92
C PRO A 103 -10.34 5.11 6.67
N PRO A 104 -9.73 6.30 6.83
CA PRO A 104 -9.26 7.07 5.69
C PRO A 104 -8.19 6.26 4.94
N THR A 105 -8.28 6.26 3.61
CA THR A 105 -7.23 5.70 2.74
C THR A 105 -5.98 6.59 2.76
N GLU A 106 -6.17 7.88 3.05
CA GLU A 106 -5.08 8.82 3.28
C GLU A 106 -4.40 8.52 4.61
N ILE A 107 -3.10 8.26 4.56
CA ILE A 107 -2.25 8.26 5.73
C ILE A 107 -2.23 9.71 6.23
N ILE A 108 -3.15 10.05 7.12
CA ILE A 108 -3.07 11.29 7.87
C ILE A 108 -1.85 11.12 8.75
N ILE A 109 -0.70 11.64 8.30
CA ILE A 109 0.46 11.83 9.16
C ILE A 109 -0.03 12.84 10.19
N PRO A 110 -0.25 12.46 11.46
CA PRO A 110 -0.69 13.44 12.42
C PRO A 110 0.47 14.42 12.57
N GLU A 111 0.25 15.68 12.17
CA GLU A 111 1.11 16.80 12.60
C GLU A 111 0.89 17.07 14.10
N SER A 112 0.97 16.03 14.92
CA SER A 112 0.79 16.14 16.35
C SER A 112 2.13 16.46 16.98
N SER A 113 2.32 17.71 17.39
CA SER A 113 3.45 18.06 18.24
C SER A 113 3.35 17.29 19.58
N PRO A 114 4.47 16.99 20.26
CA PRO A 114 4.45 16.26 21.54
C PRO A 114 3.51 16.87 22.60
N GLN A 115 3.32 18.19 22.53
CA GLN A 115 2.40 18.93 23.42
C GLN A 115 0.93 18.63 23.12
N GLN A 116 0.55 18.50 21.85
CA GLN A 116 -0.82 18.15 21.45
C GLN A 116 -1.16 16.71 21.85
N LEU A 117 -0.21 15.79 21.70
CA LEU A 117 -0.38 14.39 22.14
C LEU A 117 -0.59 14.31 23.66
N TYR A 118 0.19 15.06 24.44
CA TYR A 118 0.03 15.13 25.89
C TYR A 118 -1.35 15.68 26.27
N GLY A 119 -1.79 16.77 25.63
CA GLY A 119 -3.12 17.34 25.85
C GLY A 119 -4.26 16.36 25.55
N ALA A 120 -4.18 15.67 24.41
CA ALA A 120 -5.16 14.64 24.02
C ALA A 120 -5.19 13.46 25.01
N LEU A 121 -4.02 13.01 25.50
CA LEU A 121 -3.91 11.92 26.46
C LEU A 121 -4.53 12.30 27.81
N VAL A 122 -4.26 13.52 28.29
CA VAL A 122 -4.87 14.03 29.53
C VAL A 122 -6.39 14.14 29.40
N GLN A 123 -6.89 14.61 28.26
CA GLN A 123 -8.34 14.67 27.99
C GLN A 123 -8.96 13.27 27.99
N ALA A 124 -8.37 12.32 27.26
CA ALA A 124 -8.84 10.93 27.20
C ALA A 124 -8.88 10.28 28.58
N LYS A 125 -7.84 10.48 29.41
CA LYS A 125 -7.80 9.99 30.80
C LYS A 125 -8.97 10.52 31.62
N ARG A 126 -9.24 11.83 31.58
CA ARG A 126 -10.35 12.45 32.31
C ARG A 126 -11.70 11.92 31.84
N PHE A 127 -11.89 11.73 30.53
CA PHE A 127 -13.12 11.14 29.99
C PHE A 127 -13.34 9.71 30.47
N ALA A 128 -12.28 8.89 30.50
CA ALA A 128 -12.36 7.54 31.03
C ALA A 128 -12.70 7.53 32.54
N GLU A 129 -12.06 8.39 33.33
CA GLU A 129 -12.35 8.54 34.77
C GLU A 129 -13.80 8.97 35.02
N MET A 130 -14.32 9.93 34.24
CA MET A 130 -15.72 10.35 34.31
C MET A 130 -16.70 9.23 33.92
N GLN A 131 -16.37 8.42 32.91
CA GLN A 131 -17.18 7.25 32.55
C GLN A 131 -17.18 6.18 33.64
N THR A 132 -16.05 5.96 34.31
CA THR A 132 -15.98 5.01 35.44
C THR A 132 -16.67 5.52 36.71
N GLN A 133 -16.78 6.85 36.88
CA GLN A 133 -17.43 7.48 38.03
C GLN A 133 -18.92 7.76 37.80
N ALA A 134 -19.45 7.54 36.60
CA ALA A 134 -20.88 7.63 36.36
C ALA A 134 -21.58 6.56 37.23
N PRO A 135 -22.43 6.96 38.20
CA PRO A 135 -23.15 5.99 39.01
C PRO A 135 -24.09 5.20 38.08
N GLN A 136 -23.97 3.87 38.14
CA GLN A 136 -24.94 2.92 37.61
C GLN A 136 -26.24 3.08 38.42
N VAL A 137 -26.98 4.16 38.17
CA VAL A 137 -28.33 4.31 38.69
C VAL A 137 -29.25 3.59 37.71
N TYR A 138 -30.06 2.70 38.27
CA TYR A 138 -31.09 1.85 37.65
C TYR A 138 -30.63 0.47 37.15
N ALA A 139 -30.54 -0.50 38.07
CA ALA A 139 -31.17 -1.81 37.90
C ALA A 139 -31.21 -2.59 39.23
N THR A 140 -32.19 -2.31 40.09
CA THR A 140 -32.64 -3.28 41.10
C THR A 140 -34.15 -3.18 41.32
N ALA A 141 -34.78 -4.37 41.22
CA ALA A 141 -36.17 -4.75 41.48
C ALA A 141 -37.18 -4.42 40.36
#